data_AF-A0A151BA31-F1
#
_entry.id   AF-A0A151BA31-F1
#
_cell.length_a   1.000
_cell.length_b   1.000
_cell.length_c   1.000
_cell.angle_alpha   90.00
_cell.angle_beta   90.00
_cell.angle_gamma   90.00
#
_symmetry.space_group_name_H-M   'P 1'
#
loop_
_entity.id
_entity.type
_entity.pdbx_description
1 polymer ?
#
loop_
_entity_poly.entity_id
_entity_poly.type
_entity_poly.pdbx_seq_one_letter_code
_entity_poly.pdbx_strand_id
1 'polypeptide(L)'
;MNALQLLSLAIFLFILLLIVSESIHRTYAALIGAGIFLLLGVVSPERLLEYVELDILCIVFGMMLLVRGAERSGIFSYIAARMVGLSPSSTLLAVLLLTFTMILTIFLNNIGAMLVSATLTLLIAQSGELRPQTILIFQAIVTNVGGLVLMVSSIPNIIVALEGGLPFGSFITTMTPMALLLYAATLALYLRELKGEQLERRELRPLNSAEWVESLLGVRVEMDLEREI
;
A
#
# COMPACT_ATOMS: atom_id res chain seq x y z
N MET A 1 23.04 34.12 -1.01
CA MET A 1 21.89 33.86 -1.90
C MET A 1 21.58 35.13 -2.66
N ASN A 2 21.38 35.06 -3.97
CA ASN A 2 20.93 36.21 -4.76
C ASN A 2 19.42 36.43 -4.58
N ALA A 3 18.91 37.59 -5.01
CA ALA A 3 17.49 37.94 -4.85
C ALA A 3 16.54 36.93 -5.51
N LEU A 4 16.95 36.38 -6.67
CA LEU A 4 16.20 35.34 -7.38
C LEU A 4 16.11 34.04 -6.58
N GLN A 5 17.21 33.57 -5.97
CA GLN A 5 17.22 32.39 -5.10
C GLN A 5 16.33 32.58 -3.87
N LEU A 6 16.34 33.79 -3.29
CA LEU A 6 15.50 34.09 -2.12
C LEU A 6 14.01 34.07 -2.49
N LEU A 7 13.67 34.61 -3.66
CA LEU A 7 12.32 34.60 -4.21
C LEU A 7 11.86 33.16 -4.53
N SER A 8 12.69 32.37 -5.21
CA SER A 8 12.39 30.97 -5.51
C SER A 8 12.21 30.14 -4.24
N LEU A 9 13.02 30.37 -3.21
CA LEU A 9 12.87 29.71 -1.92
C LEU A 9 11.55 30.11 -1.24
N ALA A 10 11.19 31.40 -1.26
CA ALA A 10 9.93 31.86 -0.68
C ALA A 10 8.72 31.22 -1.38
N ILE A 11 8.73 31.14 -2.71
CA ILE A 11 7.69 30.46 -3.49
C ILE A 11 7.64 28.98 -3.12
N PHE A 12 8.78 28.30 -3.08
CA PHE A 12 8.85 26.88 -2.72
C PHE A 12 8.27 26.62 -1.32
N LEU A 13 8.66 27.41 -0.31
CA LEU A 13 8.14 27.29 1.05
C LEU A 13 6.64 27.57 1.12
N PHE A 14 6.15 28.56 0.37
CA PHE A 14 4.72 28.85 0.29
C PHE A 14 3.92 27.68 -0.31
N ILE A 15 4.39 27.09 -1.41
CA ILE A 15 3.74 25.91 -2.02
C ILE A 15 3.82 24.70 -1.09
N LEU A 16 4.95 24.50 -0.42
CA LEU A 16 5.11 23.45 0.58
C LEU A 16 4.10 23.60 1.72
N LEU A 17 3.89 24.82 2.22
CA LEU A 17 2.87 25.12 3.23
C LEU A 17 1.45 24.84 2.72
N LEU A 18 1.14 25.17 1.46
CA LEU A 18 -0.16 24.83 0.87
C LEU A 18 -0.39 23.32 0.79
N ILE A 19 0.65 22.55 0.44
CA ILE A 19 0.57 21.08 0.38
C ILE A 19 0.42 20.49 1.79
N VAL A 20 1.24 20.92 2.75
CA VAL A 20 1.22 20.39 4.13
C VAL A 20 -0.04 20.79 4.88
N SER A 21 -0.57 22.00 4.65
CA SER A 21 -1.83 22.43 5.28
C SER A 21 -3.06 21.72 4.74
N GLU A 22 -2.94 20.99 3.62
CA GLU A 22 -4.04 20.35 2.89
C GLU A 22 -5.21 21.30 2.55
N SER A 23 -4.99 22.63 2.58
CA SER A 23 -6.02 23.64 2.35
C SER A 23 -6.59 23.57 0.93
N ILE A 24 -5.79 23.08 -0.03
CA ILE A 24 -6.16 22.83 -1.41
C ILE A 24 -5.59 21.48 -1.86
N HIS A 25 -6.16 20.89 -2.91
CA HIS A 25 -5.62 19.66 -3.47
C HIS A 25 -4.17 19.87 -3.94
N ARG A 26 -3.26 18.97 -3.54
CA ARG A 26 -1.82 19.02 -3.87
C ARG A 26 -1.51 19.27 -5.35
N THR A 27 -2.36 18.76 -6.25
CA THR A 27 -2.25 19.03 -7.70
C THR A 27 -2.41 20.51 -8.03
N TYR A 28 -3.40 21.18 -7.44
CA TYR A 28 -3.60 22.62 -7.63
C TYR A 28 -2.45 23.41 -7.02
N ALA A 29 -1.97 23.04 -5.83
CA ALA A 29 -0.80 23.68 -5.21
C ALA A 29 0.44 23.61 -6.12
N ALA A 30 0.74 22.43 -6.67
CA ALA A 30 1.85 22.24 -7.60
C ALA A 30 1.70 23.09 -8.88
N LEU A 31 0.50 23.13 -9.48
CA LEU A 31 0.22 23.94 -10.67
C LEU A 31 0.30 25.44 -10.41
N ILE A 32 -0.15 25.91 -9.25
CA ILE A 32 -0.01 27.31 -8.84
C ILE A 32 1.47 27.67 -8.70
N GLY A 33 2.28 26.80 -8.06
CA GLY A 33 3.73 26.99 -7.97
C GLY A 33 4.40 27.12 -9.34
N ALA A 34 4.10 26.19 -10.25
CA ALA A 34 4.61 26.23 -11.62
C ALA A 34 4.17 27.51 -12.36
N GLY A 35 2.90 27.92 -12.21
CA GLY A 35 2.36 29.15 -12.78
C GLY A 35 3.06 30.41 -12.27
N ILE A 36 3.34 30.49 -10.97
CA ILE A 36 4.08 31.60 -10.37
C ILE A 36 5.52 31.66 -10.94
N PHE A 37 6.20 30.52 -11.05
CA PHE A 37 7.55 30.48 -11.63
C PHE A 37 7.59 30.91 -13.11
N LEU A 38 6.56 30.57 -13.89
CA LEU A 38 6.41 31.02 -15.28
C LEU A 38 6.12 32.52 -15.38
N LEU A 39 5.15 33.01 -14.59
CA LEU A 39 4.74 34.43 -14.62
C LEU A 39 5.87 35.38 -14.22
N LEU A 40 6.72 34.95 -13.28
CA LEU A 40 7.88 35.71 -12.83
C LEU A 40 9.11 35.55 -13.74
N GLY A 41 9.02 34.75 -14.81
CA GLY A 41 10.12 34.50 -15.74
C GLY A 41 11.32 33.79 -15.11
N VAL A 42 11.12 33.12 -13.98
CA VAL A 42 12.18 32.34 -13.30
C VAL A 42 12.51 31.08 -14.10
N VAL A 43 11.49 30.51 -14.75
CA VAL A 43 11.60 29.36 -15.65
C VAL A 43 11.00 29.75 -16.99
N SER A 44 11.74 29.48 -18.07
CA SER A 44 11.25 29.71 -19.43
C SER A 44 10.19 28.66 -19.82
N PRO A 45 9.10 29.04 -20.52
CA PRO A 45 8.05 28.10 -20.92
C PRO A 45 8.55 26.88 -21.69
N GLU A 46 9.61 27.04 -22.48
CA GLU A 46 10.18 25.97 -23.30
C GLU A 46 10.83 24.87 -22.45
N ARG A 47 11.30 25.22 -21.24
CA ARG A 47 11.94 24.29 -20.31
C ARG A 47 10.97 23.65 -19.34
N LEU A 48 9.69 24.04 -19.34
CA LEU A 48 8.71 23.52 -18.39
C LEU A 48 8.57 22.00 -18.46
N LEU A 49 8.63 21.44 -19.68
CA LEU A 49 8.55 20.00 -19.91
C LEU A 49 9.78 19.25 -19.40
N GLU A 50 10.94 19.91 -19.27
CA GLU A 50 12.16 19.31 -18.70
C GLU A 50 11.98 18.99 -17.21
N TYR A 51 11.06 19.67 -16.52
CA TYR A 51 10.77 19.43 -15.09
C TYR A 51 9.70 18.36 -14.85
N VAL A 52 9.12 17.80 -15.92
CA VAL A 52 8.11 16.75 -15.82
C VAL A 52 8.77 15.40 -16.10
N GLU A 53 8.93 14.60 -15.04
CA GLU A 53 9.45 13.25 -15.13
C GLU A 53 8.41 12.27 -15.71
N LEU A 54 8.34 12.21 -17.04
CA LEU A 54 7.39 11.37 -17.77
C LEU A 54 7.56 9.89 -17.43
N ASP A 55 8.78 9.43 -17.18
CA ASP A 55 9.06 8.04 -16.80
C ASP A 55 8.37 7.67 -15.49
N ILE A 56 8.43 8.56 -14.49
CA ILE A 56 7.75 8.37 -13.20
C ILE A 56 6.23 8.34 -13.40
N LEU A 57 5.68 9.24 -14.22
CA LEU A 57 4.24 9.27 -14.51
C LEU A 57 3.78 7.98 -15.21
N CYS A 58 4.53 7.51 -16.20
CA CYS A 58 4.25 6.26 -16.92
C CYS A 58 4.29 5.04 -15.98
N ILE A 59 5.28 4.97 -15.08
CA ILE A 59 5.40 3.90 -14.07
C ILE A 59 4.20 3.91 -13.11
N VAL A 60 3.83 5.08 -12.56
CA VAL A 60 2.69 5.21 -11.65
C VAL A 60 1.39 4.84 -12.33
N PHE A 61 1.17 5.32 -13.56
CA PHE A 61 -0.02 5.00 -14.35
C PHE A 61 -0.10 3.50 -14.68
N GLY A 62 1.00 2.89 -15.11
CA GLY A 62 1.09 1.45 -15.39
C GLY A 62 0.78 0.59 -14.16
N MET A 63 1.33 0.94 -13.00
CA MET A 63 1.01 0.26 -11.74
C MET A 63 -0.47 0.39 -11.38
N MET A 64 -1.08 1.58 -11.53
CA MET A 64 -2.51 1.76 -11.27
C MET A 64 -3.38 0.89 -12.18
N LEU A 65 -3.04 0.77 -13.46
CA LEU A 65 -3.75 -0.12 -14.39
C LEU A 65 -3.63 -1.59 -13.97
N LEU A 66 -2.43 -2.04 -13.58
CA LEU A 66 -2.22 -3.41 -13.09
C LEU A 66 -3.04 -3.71 -11.83
N VAL A 67 -3.05 -2.80 -10.85
CA VAL A 67 -3.85 -2.93 -9.62
C VAL A 67 -5.33 -3.05 -9.96
N ARG A 68 -5.85 -2.15 -10.81
CA ARG A 68 -7.27 -2.16 -11.21
C ARG A 68 -7.64 -3.41 -12.01
N GLY A 69 -6.73 -3.89 -12.86
CA GLY A 69 -6.91 -5.13 -13.61
C GLY A 69 -6.99 -6.35 -12.69
N ALA A 70 -6.07 -6.45 -11.72
CA ALA A 70 -6.06 -7.52 -10.72
C ALA A 70 -7.30 -7.45 -9.80
N GLU A 71 -7.74 -6.24 -9.40
CA GLU A 71 -8.96 -6.05 -8.62
C GLU A 71 -10.19 -6.61 -9.36
N ARG A 72 -10.33 -6.27 -10.64
CA ARG A 72 -11.47 -6.73 -11.46
C ARG A 72 -11.44 -8.21 -11.82
N SER A 73 -10.30 -8.87 -11.79
CA SER A 73 -10.21 -10.30 -12.10
C SER A 73 -10.74 -11.19 -10.97
N GLY A 74 -10.99 -10.64 -9.78
CA GLY A 74 -11.41 -11.41 -8.61
C GLY A 74 -10.30 -12.22 -7.95
N ILE A 75 -9.04 -12.06 -8.39
CA ILE A 75 -7.89 -12.79 -7.84
C ILE A 75 -7.74 -12.60 -6.33
N PHE A 76 -8.06 -11.40 -5.83
CA PHE A 76 -7.98 -11.07 -4.42
C PHE A 76 -9.02 -11.84 -3.60
N SER A 77 -10.27 -11.92 -4.07
CA SER A 77 -11.33 -12.72 -3.43
C SER A 77 -10.95 -14.20 -3.37
N TYR A 78 -10.35 -14.71 -4.45
CA TYR A 78 -9.82 -16.08 -4.47
C TYR A 78 -8.71 -16.29 -3.43
N ILE A 79 -7.76 -15.36 -3.32
CA ILE A 79 -6.69 -15.44 -2.31
C ILE A 79 -7.27 -15.39 -0.89
N ALA A 80 -8.23 -14.51 -0.62
CA ALA A 80 -8.91 -14.45 0.67
C ALA A 80 -9.56 -15.80 1.05
N ALA A 81 -10.28 -16.44 0.12
CA ALA A 81 -10.85 -17.77 0.35
C ALA A 81 -9.81 -18.80 0.78
N ARG A 82 -8.67 -18.81 0.09
CA ARG A 82 -7.57 -19.73 0.41
C ARG A 82 -6.97 -19.42 1.79
N MET A 83 -6.79 -18.15 2.14
CA MET A 83 -6.25 -17.75 3.44
C MET A 83 -7.18 -18.15 4.59
N VAL A 84 -8.49 -17.97 4.41
CA VAL A 84 -9.51 -18.42 5.36
C VAL A 84 -9.43 -19.93 5.57
N GLY A 85 -9.41 -20.72 4.49
CA GLY A 85 -9.32 -22.18 4.57
C GLY A 85 -8.03 -22.72 5.19
N LEU A 86 -6.94 -21.96 5.13
CA LEU A 86 -5.65 -22.31 5.75
C LEU A 86 -5.55 -21.88 7.22
N SER A 87 -6.54 -21.15 7.75
CA SER A 87 -6.46 -20.50 9.06
C SER A 87 -7.31 -21.21 10.11
N PRO A 88 -6.72 -22.03 11.02
CA PRO A 88 -7.45 -22.65 12.10
C PRO A 88 -7.80 -21.66 13.25
N SER A 89 -7.32 -20.41 13.18
CA SER A 89 -7.63 -19.38 14.18
C SER A 89 -7.66 -17.98 13.57
N SER A 90 -8.44 -17.08 14.18
CA SER A 90 -8.51 -15.65 13.82
C SER A 90 -7.15 -14.96 13.93
N THR A 91 -6.32 -15.36 14.89
CA THR A 91 -4.95 -14.85 15.02
C THR A 91 -4.10 -15.21 13.81
N LEU A 92 -4.13 -16.49 13.37
CA LEU A 92 -3.37 -16.90 12.18
C LEU A 92 -3.87 -16.20 10.92
N LEU A 93 -5.20 -16.08 10.77
CA LEU A 93 -5.80 -15.37 9.64
C LEU A 93 -5.34 -13.91 9.56
N ALA A 94 -5.30 -13.21 10.69
CA ALA A 94 -4.79 -11.85 10.73
C ALA A 94 -3.29 -11.74 10.40
N VAL A 95 -2.46 -12.66 10.90
CA VAL A 95 -1.03 -12.74 10.54
C VAL A 95 -0.86 -12.99 9.03
N LEU A 96 -1.67 -13.86 8.46
CA LEU A 96 -1.68 -14.12 7.02
C LEU A 96 -2.10 -12.87 6.23
N LEU A 97 -3.13 -12.13 6.68
CA LEU A 97 -3.56 -10.86 6.07
C LEU A 97 -2.47 -9.79 6.11
N LEU A 98 -1.75 -9.67 7.23
CA LEU A 98 -0.60 -8.76 7.33
C LEU A 98 0.54 -9.19 6.40
N THR A 99 0.84 -10.49 6.34
CA THR A 99 1.90 -11.03 5.48
C THR A 99 1.56 -10.86 4.00
N PHE A 100 0.30 -11.08 3.64
CA PHE A 100 -0.21 -10.85 2.30
C PHE A 100 -0.10 -9.37 1.91
N THR A 101 -0.44 -8.46 2.84
CA THR A 101 -0.29 -7.01 2.65
C THR A 101 1.17 -6.62 2.41
N MET A 102 2.10 -7.21 3.18
CA MET A 102 3.54 -7.02 3.00
C MET A 102 3.97 -7.43 1.59
N ILE A 103 3.56 -8.62 1.14
CA ILE A 103 3.92 -9.12 -0.20
C ILE A 103 3.34 -8.21 -1.28
N LEU A 104 2.06 -7.82 -1.16
CA LEU A 104 1.42 -6.95 -2.14
C LEU A 104 2.15 -5.61 -2.28
N THR A 105 2.47 -4.96 -1.16
CA THR A 105 3.05 -3.62 -1.17
C THR A 105 4.52 -3.57 -1.58
N ILE A 106 5.20 -4.72 -1.68
CA ILE A 106 6.52 -4.81 -2.31
C ILE A 106 6.38 -4.51 -3.81
N PHE A 107 5.31 -4.99 -4.45
CA PHE A 107 5.08 -4.83 -5.90
C PHE A 107 4.17 -3.66 -6.26
N LEU A 108 3.25 -3.30 -5.37
CA LEU A 108 2.26 -2.25 -5.56
C LEU A 108 2.63 -1.01 -4.76
N ASN A 109 2.09 0.14 -5.16
CA ASN A 109 2.19 1.33 -4.34
C ASN A 109 1.36 1.21 -3.06
N ASN A 110 1.77 1.93 -2.01
CA ASN A 110 1.16 1.83 -0.67
C ASN A 110 -0.36 2.03 -0.70
N ILE A 111 -0.86 2.96 -1.53
CA ILE A 111 -2.32 3.22 -1.67
C ILE A 111 -3.02 2.02 -2.32
N GLY A 112 -2.50 1.49 -3.43
CA GLY A 112 -3.10 0.35 -4.12
C GLY A 112 -3.09 -0.91 -3.26
N ALA A 113 -1.98 -1.19 -2.60
CA ALA A 113 -1.87 -2.31 -1.66
C ALA A 113 -2.85 -2.17 -0.49
N MET A 114 -2.97 -0.97 0.08
CA MET A 114 -3.91 -0.72 1.19
C MET A 114 -5.36 -0.91 0.77
N LEU A 115 -5.77 -0.44 -0.42
CA LEU A 115 -7.13 -0.63 -0.92
C LEU A 115 -7.49 -2.10 -1.08
N VAL A 116 -6.58 -2.89 -1.67
CA VAL A 116 -6.78 -4.34 -1.85
C VAL A 116 -6.86 -5.04 -0.50
N SER A 117 -5.86 -4.84 0.35
CA SER A 117 -5.80 -5.49 1.67
C SER A 117 -6.98 -5.11 2.56
N ALA A 118 -7.37 -3.83 2.60
CA ALA A 118 -8.50 -3.36 3.38
C ALA A 118 -9.82 -3.96 2.88
N THR A 119 -10.03 -4.01 1.56
CA THR A 119 -11.24 -4.62 0.98
C THR A 119 -11.34 -6.09 1.38
N LEU A 120 -10.25 -6.84 1.31
CA LEU A 120 -10.22 -8.25 1.72
C LEU A 120 -10.49 -8.42 3.22
N THR A 121 -9.84 -7.61 4.06
CA THR A 121 -10.04 -7.67 5.50
C THR A 121 -11.46 -7.31 5.90
N LEU A 122 -12.07 -6.31 5.26
CA LEU A 122 -13.47 -5.95 5.50
C LEU A 122 -14.43 -7.04 5.03
N LEU A 123 -14.17 -7.67 3.87
CA LEU A 123 -14.98 -8.78 3.36
C LEU A 123 -14.97 -9.98 4.32
N ILE A 124 -13.80 -10.34 4.84
CA ILE A 124 -13.64 -11.41 5.85
C ILE A 124 -14.25 -10.99 7.20
N ALA A 125 -14.17 -9.72 7.59
CA ALA A 125 -14.78 -9.25 8.82
C ALA A 125 -16.32 -9.29 8.77
N GLN A 126 -16.93 -9.15 7.59
CA GLN A 126 -18.39 -9.25 7.42
C GLN A 126 -18.94 -10.66 7.71
N SER A 127 -18.15 -11.73 7.53
CA SER A 127 -18.55 -13.08 7.96
C SER A 127 -18.44 -13.29 9.48
N GLY A 128 -18.02 -12.27 10.23
CA GLY A 128 -17.99 -12.26 11.70
C GLY A 128 -16.67 -12.75 12.31
N GLU A 129 -15.64 -12.99 11.49
CA GLU A 129 -14.43 -13.71 11.90
C GLU A 129 -13.33 -12.83 12.52
N LEU A 130 -13.39 -11.50 12.37
CA LEU A 130 -12.31 -10.59 12.76
C LEU A 130 -12.85 -9.25 13.23
N ARG A 131 -12.14 -8.60 14.15
CA ARG A 131 -12.27 -7.15 14.42
C ARG A 131 -11.38 -6.42 13.39
N PRO A 132 -11.96 -5.80 12.34
CA PRO A 132 -11.16 -5.28 11.22
C PRO A 132 -10.34 -4.06 11.61
N GLN A 133 -10.78 -3.28 12.60
CA GLN A 133 -10.17 -1.99 12.98
C GLN A 133 -8.67 -2.12 13.28
N THR A 134 -8.31 -3.02 14.20
CA THR A 134 -6.92 -3.25 14.59
C THR A 134 -6.09 -3.77 13.40
N ILE A 135 -6.63 -4.71 12.63
CA ILE A 135 -5.93 -5.27 11.46
C ILE A 135 -5.67 -4.18 10.42
N LEU A 136 -6.64 -3.32 10.13
CA LEU A 136 -6.51 -2.23 9.16
C LEU A 136 -5.43 -1.22 9.56
N ILE A 137 -5.31 -0.89 10.85
CA ILE A 137 -4.23 -0.02 11.36
C ILE A 137 -2.87 -0.66 11.10
N PHE A 138 -2.71 -1.94 11.45
CA PHE A 138 -1.46 -2.64 11.21
C PHE A 138 -1.18 -2.87 9.73
N GLN A 139 -2.20 -3.07 8.88
CA GLN A 139 -2.04 -3.10 7.43
C GLN A 139 -1.55 -1.75 6.89
N ALA A 140 -2.06 -0.63 7.40
CA ALA A 140 -1.56 0.69 7.01
C ALA A 140 -0.08 0.87 7.37
N ILE A 141 0.37 0.34 8.51
CA ILE A 141 1.80 0.32 8.87
C ILE A 141 2.57 -0.58 7.90
N VAL A 142 2.11 -1.82 7.70
CA VAL A 142 2.77 -2.82 6.85
C VAL A 142 2.91 -2.36 5.39
N THR A 143 1.90 -1.67 4.83
CA THR A 143 2.01 -1.11 3.47
C THR A 143 3.15 -0.11 3.35
N ASN A 144 3.39 0.72 4.37
CA ASN A 144 4.54 1.62 4.36
C ASN A 144 5.86 0.87 4.53
N VAL A 145 5.88 -0.20 5.34
CA VAL A 145 7.09 -1.02 5.56
C VAL A 145 7.48 -1.80 4.30
N GLY A 146 6.56 -2.51 3.67
CA GLY A 146 6.88 -3.29 2.46
C GLY A 146 7.14 -2.41 1.24
N GLY A 147 6.56 -1.20 1.21
CA GLY A 147 6.88 -0.17 0.24
C GLY A 147 8.33 0.31 0.28
N LEU A 148 9.16 -0.08 1.26
CA LEU A 148 10.60 0.21 1.31
C LEU A 148 11.44 -0.73 0.44
N VAL A 149 10.94 -1.92 0.10
CA VAL A 149 11.76 -3.01 -0.47
C VAL A 149 12.19 -2.71 -1.91
N LEU A 150 11.24 -2.37 -2.79
CA LEU A 150 11.54 -2.07 -4.18
C LEU A 150 11.73 -0.57 -4.41
N MET A 151 12.55 -0.25 -5.40
CA MET A 151 12.65 1.14 -5.87
C MET A 151 11.31 1.65 -6.40
N VAL A 152 10.54 0.79 -7.07
CA VAL A 152 9.33 1.16 -7.82
C VAL A 152 8.09 1.25 -6.93
N SER A 153 8.11 0.69 -5.71
CA SER A 153 6.94 0.63 -4.83
C SER A 153 6.49 2.00 -4.30
N SER A 154 7.33 3.04 -4.36
CA SER A 154 6.92 4.39 -3.97
C SER A 154 7.67 5.48 -4.74
N ILE A 155 7.00 6.62 -4.96
CA ILE A 155 7.62 7.79 -5.63
C ILE A 155 8.88 8.27 -4.88
N PRO A 156 8.90 8.38 -3.54
CA PRO A 156 10.12 8.75 -2.82
C PRO A 156 11.30 7.82 -3.09
N ASN A 157 11.06 6.50 -3.18
CA ASN A 157 12.13 5.54 -3.47
C ASN A 157 12.70 5.72 -4.88
N ILE A 158 11.84 5.96 -5.87
CA ILE A 158 12.25 6.25 -7.25
C ILE A 158 13.16 7.49 -7.26
N ILE A 159 12.73 8.59 -6.62
CA ILE A 159 13.51 9.83 -6.55
C ILE A 159 14.86 9.60 -5.88
N VAL A 160 14.88 8.97 -4.69
CA VAL A 160 16.13 8.71 -3.95
C VAL A 160 17.09 7.83 -4.76
N ALA A 161 16.56 6.83 -5.46
CA ALA A 161 17.41 5.93 -6.23
C ALA A 161 17.97 6.56 -7.50
N LEU A 162 17.17 7.35 -8.22
CA LEU A 162 17.63 8.05 -9.43
C LEU A 162 18.65 9.12 -9.08
N GLU A 163 18.34 9.99 -8.11
CA GLU A 163 19.24 11.06 -7.66
C GLU A 163 20.51 10.51 -6.98
N GLY A 164 20.37 9.40 -6.26
CA GLY A 164 21.49 8.72 -5.62
C GLY A 164 22.34 7.85 -6.56
N GLY A 165 21.93 7.69 -7.82
CA GLY A 165 22.58 6.79 -8.78
C GLY A 165 22.63 5.33 -8.31
N LEU A 166 21.64 4.89 -7.52
CA LEU A 166 21.63 3.57 -6.90
C LEU A 166 21.16 2.50 -7.89
N PRO A 167 21.96 1.44 -8.14
CA PRO A 167 21.50 0.30 -8.92
C PRO A 167 20.31 -0.38 -8.24
N PHE A 168 19.36 -0.88 -9.02
CA PHE A 168 18.16 -1.56 -8.51
C PHE A 168 18.48 -2.72 -7.57
N GLY A 169 19.46 -3.57 -7.93
CA GLY A 169 19.89 -4.67 -7.06
C GLY A 169 20.46 -4.20 -5.73
N SER A 170 21.29 -3.16 -5.74
CA SER A 170 21.87 -2.56 -4.54
C SER A 170 20.78 -2.00 -3.62
N PHE A 171 19.82 -1.26 -4.17
CA PHE A 171 18.68 -0.71 -3.43
C PHE A 171 17.92 -1.81 -2.68
N ILE A 172 17.59 -2.90 -3.36
CA ILE A 172 16.88 -4.05 -2.76
C ILE A 172 17.71 -4.66 -1.64
N THR A 173 18.98 -4.96 -1.89
CA THR A 173 19.84 -5.61 -0.87
C THR A 173 20.03 -4.75 0.36
N THR A 174 20.00 -3.42 0.22
CA THR A 174 20.12 -2.47 1.33
C THR A 174 18.80 -2.33 2.09
N MET A 175 17.66 -2.23 1.41
CA MET A 175 16.38 -1.93 2.05
C MET A 175 15.66 -3.16 2.59
N THR A 176 15.84 -4.33 1.97
CA THR A 176 15.13 -5.57 2.36
C THR A 176 15.39 -5.97 3.82
N PRO A 177 16.63 -5.96 4.35
CA PRO A 177 16.87 -6.30 5.75
C PRO A 177 16.13 -5.37 6.72
N MET A 178 16.12 -4.06 6.43
CA MET A 178 15.40 -3.09 7.24
C MET A 178 13.88 -3.31 7.18
N ALA A 179 13.34 -3.56 5.99
CA ALA A 179 11.92 -3.85 5.82
C ALA A 179 11.48 -5.12 6.57
N LEU A 180 12.29 -6.19 6.55
CA LEU A 180 12.02 -7.42 7.30
C LEU A 180 12.06 -7.20 8.81
N LEU A 181 13.04 -6.43 9.31
CA LEU A 181 13.12 -6.06 10.73
C LEU A 181 11.89 -5.26 11.18
N LEU A 182 11.50 -4.25 10.40
CA LEU A 182 10.31 -3.44 10.69
C LEU A 182 9.03 -4.27 10.61
N TYR A 183 8.93 -5.20 9.66
CA TYR A 183 7.80 -6.12 9.54
C TYR A 183 7.71 -7.05 10.77
N ALA A 184 8.84 -7.63 11.18
CA ALA A 184 8.91 -8.46 12.39
C ALA A 184 8.53 -7.67 13.65
N ALA A 185 9.02 -6.43 13.79
CA ALA A 185 8.64 -5.55 14.89
C ALA A 185 7.14 -5.22 14.87
N THR A 186 6.59 -4.94 13.69
CA THR A 186 5.15 -4.67 13.50
C THR A 186 4.32 -5.88 13.89
N LEU A 187 4.73 -7.09 13.49
CA LEU A 187 4.06 -8.33 13.85
C LEU A 187 4.13 -8.60 15.37
N ALA A 188 5.28 -8.36 15.99
CA ALA A 188 5.43 -8.49 17.44
C ALA A 188 4.53 -7.53 18.21
N LEU A 189 4.42 -6.27 17.75
CA LEU A 189 3.50 -5.28 18.32
C LEU A 189 2.03 -5.70 18.15
N TYR A 190 1.67 -6.20 16.97
CA TYR A 190 0.31 -6.70 16.71
C TYR A 190 -0.07 -7.85 17.65
N LEU A 191 0.82 -8.84 17.80
CA LEU A 191 0.60 -9.97 18.69
C LEU A 191 0.54 -9.56 20.16
N ARG A 192 1.26 -8.51 20.56
CA ARG A 192 1.18 -7.93 21.90
C ARG A 192 -0.17 -7.25 22.13
N GLU A 193 -0.66 -6.47 21.17
CA GLU A 193 -1.96 -5.78 21.25
C GLU A 193 -3.11 -6.79 21.35
N LEU A 194 -3.06 -7.86 20.55
CA LEU A 194 -4.01 -8.97 20.62
C LEU A 194 -4.10 -9.63 22.00
N LYS A 195 -2.98 -9.75 22.73
CA LYS A 195 -2.98 -10.28 24.10
C LYS A 195 -3.68 -9.34 25.09
N GLY A 196 -3.66 -8.03 24.84
CA GLY A 196 -4.45 -7.05 25.59
C GLY A 196 -5.95 -7.16 25.33
N GLU A 197 -6.34 -7.48 24.09
CA GLU A 197 -7.73 -7.67 23.67
C GLU A 197 -8.34 -9.05 24.04
N GLN A 198 -7.55 -10.01 24.51
CA GLN A 198 -8.02 -11.37 24.87
C GLN A 198 -9.07 -11.40 26.02
N LEU A 199 -9.32 -10.29 26.70
CA LEU A 199 -10.31 -10.19 27.79
C LEU A 199 -11.79 -10.14 27.33
N GLU A 200 -12.08 -10.13 26.02
CA GLU A 200 -13.47 -10.06 25.48
C GLU A 200 -13.85 -11.16 24.47
N ARG A 201 -13.14 -12.29 24.39
CA ARG A 201 -13.38 -13.29 23.33
C ARG A 201 -14.79 -13.90 23.37
N ARG A 202 -15.59 -13.60 22.33
CA ARG A 202 -16.56 -14.55 21.77
C ARG A 202 -15.78 -15.57 20.94
N GLU A 203 -15.99 -16.86 21.22
CA GLU A 203 -15.47 -17.95 20.39
C GLU A 203 -16.08 -17.85 18.99
N LEU A 204 -15.20 -17.77 17.99
CA LEU A 204 -15.59 -17.74 16.58
C LEU A 204 -15.75 -19.17 16.09
N ARG A 205 -16.79 -19.43 15.28
CA ARG A 205 -17.06 -20.75 14.73
C ARG A 205 -15.90 -21.23 13.84
N PRO A 206 -15.49 -22.51 13.92
CA PRO A 206 -14.53 -23.07 12.98
C PRO A 206 -15.13 -23.02 11.57
N LEU A 207 -14.32 -22.56 10.61
CA LEU A 207 -14.77 -22.30 9.25
C LEU A 207 -14.68 -23.57 8.40
N ASN A 208 -15.77 -23.87 7.69
CA ASN A 208 -15.74 -24.78 6.56
C ASN A 208 -15.46 -23.93 5.30
N SER A 209 -14.29 -24.12 4.69
CA SER A 209 -13.81 -23.32 3.55
C SER A 209 -14.72 -23.42 2.32
N ALA A 210 -15.40 -24.55 2.14
CA ALA A 210 -16.35 -24.76 1.05
C ALA A 210 -17.59 -23.87 1.22
N GLU A 211 -18.27 -23.92 2.36
CA GLU A 211 -19.50 -23.13 2.63
C GLU A 211 -19.26 -21.61 2.49
N TRP A 212 -18.06 -21.15 2.85
CA TRP A 212 -17.70 -19.73 2.72
C TRP A 212 -17.56 -19.30 1.25
N VAL A 213 -16.84 -20.08 0.44
CA VAL A 213 -16.68 -19.83 -1.00
C VAL A 213 -18.05 -19.82 -1.69
N GLU A 214 -18.94 -20.74 -1.30
CA GLU A 214 -20.31 -20.80 -1.82
C GLU A 214 -21.13 -19.57 -1.48
N SER A 215 -21.02 -19.07 -0.23
CA SER A 215 -21.70 -17.86 0.21
C SER A 215 -21.20 -16.59 -0.49
N LEU A 216 -19.91 -16.55 -0.83
CA LEU A 216 -19.25 -15.39 -1.44
C LEU A 216 -19.49 -15.32 -2.94
N LEU A 217 -19.48 -16.46 -3.62
CA LEU A 217 -19.66 -16.57 -5.08
C LEU A 217 -21.13 -16.75 -5.47
N GLY A 218 -22.02 -17.08 -4.53
CA GLY A 218 -23.42 -17.40 -4.82
C GLY A 218 -23.60 -18.67 -5.66
N VAL A 219 -22.58 -19.53 -5.70
CA VAL A 219 -22.53 -20.77 -6.50
C VAL A 219 -22.01 -21.88 -5.59
N ARG A 220 -22.69 -23.04 -5.57
CA ARG A 220 -22.19 -24.21 -4.84
C ARG A 220 -20.91 -24.71 -5.49
N VAL A 221 -19.86 -24.89 -4.70
CA VAL A 221 -18.55 -25.37 -5.11
C VAL A 221 -18.41 -26.75 -4.50
N GLU A 222 -18.81 -27.77 -5.26
CA GLU A 222 -18.50 -29.16 -4.94
C GLU A 222 -16.98 -29.36 -5.06
N MET A 223 -16.29 -29.19 -3.93
CA MET A 223 -14.90 -29.60 -3.78
C MET A 223 -14.87 -31.12 -3.57
N ASP A 224 -14.70 -31.85 -4.66
CA ASP A 224 -14.52 -33.30 -4.68
C ASP A 224 -13.12 -33.65 -4.11
N LEU A 225 -12.99 -33.59 -2.78
CA LEU A 225 -11.73 -33.86 -2.05
C LEU A 225 -11.36 -35.35 -2.00
N GLU A 226 -12.12 -36.25 -2.65
CA GLU A 226 -11.88 -37.70 -2.61
C GLU A 226 -11.03 -38.25 -3.77
N ARG A 227 -10.43 -37.40 -4.64
CA ARG A 227 -9.63 -37.89 -5.79
C ARG A 227 -8.11 -37.91 -5.64
N GLU A 228 -7.56 -37.58 -4.48
CA GLU A 228 -6.10 -37.71 -4.25
C GLU A 228 -5.78 -38.37 -2.89
N ILE A 229 -6.20 -39.63 -2.73
CA ILE A 229 -5.56 -40.59 -1.81
C ILE A 229 -4.76 -41.58 -2.64
#